data_AF-A0A7X4ES52-F1
#
_entry.id   AF-A0A7X4ES52-F1
#
_cell.length_a   1.000
_cell.length_b   1.000
_cell.length_c   1.000
_cell.angle_alpha   90.00
_cell.angle_beta   90.00
_cell.angle_gamma   90.00
#
_symmetry.space_group_name_H-M   'P 1'
#
loop_
_entity.id
_entity.type
_entity.pdbx_description
1 polymer ?
#
loop_
_entity_poly.entity_id
_entity_poly.type
_entity_poly.pdbx_seq_one_letter_code
_entity_poly.pdbx_strand_id
1 'polypeptide(L)'
;MTAEGLSTSNGHQQLFFSHDIQWIDGGDFGALDGPVPGAGHFLIFNNGARQPGPTFSSVIEIDPYDGPMESGIYIPAAVAGYDPMPVGGGMSRRTQNVSRQVVWSFHGISPNSFYSPYISGAQRLPNGNTLVCSGAHGHIFEVTPEGDVVWEYINPVGDRLENDRGIYRTMADKAGDEFNSIFKCQRYAPDYPGLNGKDLTPRGTITEYFSEAVELKP
;
A
#
# COMPACT_ATOMS: atom_id res chain seq x y z
N MET A 1 -14.41 -28.38 8.18
CA MET A 1 -13.97 -27.41 7.17
C MET A 1 -14.76 -26.14 7.39
N THR A 2 -14.10 -25.15 8.00
CA THR A 2 -14.65 -23.84 8.31
C THR A 2 -14.86 -23.06 7.02
N ALA A 3 -15.95 -22.30 6.95
CA ALA A 3 -16.38 -21.54 5.80
C ALA A 3 -15.50 -20.29 5.59
N GLU A 4 -14.24 -20.49 5.21
CA GLU A 4 -13.38 -19.42 4.73
C GLU A 4 -13.83 -19.01 3.32
N GLY A 5 -14.59 -17.91 3.23
CA GLY A 5 -14.67 -17.10 2.02
C GLY A 5 -15.55 -17.59 0.86
N LEU A 6 -16.45 -18.57 1.05
CA LEU A 6 -17.34 -19.05 -0.02
C LEU A 6 -18.74 -18.42 -0.04
N SER A 7 -19.10 -17.58 0.93
CA SER A 7 -20.32 -16.78 0.86
C SER A 7 -20.12 -15.40 1.47
N THR A 8 -20.21 -14.37 0.63
CA THR A 8 -20.41 -12.99 1.09
C THR A 8 -21.90 -12.84 1.36
N SER A 9 -22.31 -12.49 2.58
CA SER A 9 -23.72 -12.56 3.00
C SER A 9 -24.52 -11.27 2.77
N ASN A 10 -23.94 -10.20 2.23
CA ASN A 10 -24.69 -8.94 2.06
C ASN A 10 -24.33 -8.07 0.83
N GLY A 11 -23.40 -8.45 -0.04
CA GLY A 11 -23.02 -7.63 -1.20
C GLY A 11 -22.42 -6.26 -0.85
N HIS A 12 -22.01 -6.03 0.40
CA HIS A 12 -21.39 -4.80 0.90
C HIS A 12 -19.94 -5.03 1.35
N GLN A 13 -19.32 -6.14 0.94
CA GLN A 13 -17.91 -6.39 1.19
C GLN A 13 -17.05 -5.35 0.48
N GLN A 14 -16.10 -4.75 1.21
CA GLN A 14 -15.20 -3.71 0.70
C GLN A 14 -13.74 -4.18 0.61
N LEU A 15 -13.36 -5.18 1.40
CA LEU A 15 -12.00 -5.71 1.45
C LEU A 15 -11.89 -7.03 0.70
N PHE A 16 -10.90 -7.13 -0.19
CA PHE A 16 -10.68 -8.27 -1.05
C PHE A 16 -9.19 -8.60 -1.10
N PHE A 17 -8.81 -9.74 -0.52
CA PHE A 17 -7.43 -10.22 -0.53
C PHE A 17 -6.42 -9.25 0.11
N SER A 18 -6.86 -8.47 1.10
CA SER A 18 -6.07 -7.41 1.74
C SER A 18 -4.82 -7.91 2.46
N HIS A 19 -3.80 -7.05 2.51
CA HIS A 19 -2.58 -7.22 3.28
C HIS A 19 -2.34 -6.00 4.18
N ASP A 20 -1.41 -6.16 5.12
CA ASP A 20 -0.87 -5.09 5.97
C ASP A 20 -1.93 -4.28 6.74
N ILE A 21 -2.91 -4.98 7.31
CA ILE A 21 -3.87 -4.38 8.24
C ILE A 21 -3.09 -3.99 9.50
N GLN A 22 -3.01 -2.69 9.77
CA GLN A 22 -2.31 -2.17 10.95
C GLN A 22 -3.07 -0.98 11.55
N TRP A 23 -2.82 -0.72 12.82
CA TRP A 23 -3.14 0.59 13.39
C TRP A 23 -2.21 1.64 12.78
N ILE A 24 -2.74 2.82 12.46
CA ILE A 24 -1.91 3.99 12.25
C ILE A 24 -1.25 4.30 13.60
N ASP A 25 0.05 4.07 13.66
CA ASP A 25 0.84 4.33 14.85
C ASP A 25 0.94 5.84 15.07
N GLY A 26 0.55 6.30 16.26
CA GLY A 26 0.73 7.68 16.71
C GLY A 26 2.03 7.89 17.50
N GLY A 27 2.88 6.86 17.59
CA GLY A 27 4.14 6.85 18.31
C GLY A 27 5.21 7.77 17.72
N ASP A 28 6.41 7.64 18.26
CA ASP A 28 7.56 8.47 17.90
C ASP A 28 8.14 8.05 16.54
N PHE A 29 8.02 8.92 15.54
CA PHE A 29 8.64 8.76 14.22
C PHE A 29 10.04 9.40 14.14
N GLY A 30 10.67 9.71 15.28
CA GLY A 30 11.95 10.40 15.36
C GLY A 30 11.84 11.82 14.82
N ALA A 31 12.84 12.24 14.04
CA ALA A 31 12.92 13.56 13.42
C ALA A 31 11.86 13.81 12.32
N LEU A 32 10.99 12.84 12.02
CA LEU A 32 9.77 13.11 11.26
C LEU A 32 8.76 13.75 12.23
N ASP A 33 8.80 15.08 12.32
CA ASP A 33 8.01 15.84 13.28
C ASP A 33 6.48 15.72 13.06
N GLY A 34 5.75 15.66 14.18
CA GLY A 34 4.31 15.91 14.24
C GLY A 34 3.45 14.71 14.63
N PRO A 35 2.22 14.95 15.13
CA PRO A 35 1.25 13.88 15.33
C PRO A 35 0.88 13.26 13.98
N VAL A 36 0.79 11.93 13.93
CA VAL A 36 0.38 11.22 12.72
C VAL A 36 -1.13 11.35 12.54
N PRO A 37 -1.62 11.94 11.42
CA PRO A 37 -3.05 12.04 11.18
C PRO A 37 -3.72 10.66 11.13
N GLY A 38 -4.87 10.52 11.78
CA GLY A 38 -5.56 9.24 11.88
C GLY A 38 -4.89 8.25 12.83
N ALA A 39 -3.96 8.67 13.70
CA ALA A 39 -3.41 7.79 14.74
C ALA A 39 -4.53 7.09 15.52
N GLY A 40 -4.42 5.76 15.62
CA GLY A 40 -5.47 4.91 16.19
C GLY A 40 -6.56 4.46 15.20
N HIS A 41 -6.56 4.90 13.95
CA HIS A 41 -7.39 4.29 12.90
C HIS A 41 -6.72 3.03 12.35
N PHE A 42 -7.43 2.22 11.57
CA PHE A 42 -6.80 1.18 10.75
C PHE A 42 -6.34 1.75 9.42
N LEU A 43 -5.16 1.33 8.96
CA LEU A 43 -4.70 1.50 7.59
C LEU A 43 -4.53 0.11 6.95
N ILE A 44 -5.10 -0.06 5.76
CA ILE A 44 -5.20 -1.35 5.09
C ILE A 44 -4.78 -1.21 3.64
N PHE A 45 -3.91 -2.09 3.16
CA PHE A 45 -3.71 -2.28 1.73
C PHE A 45 -4.71 -3.30 1.21
N ASN A 46 -5.70 -2.84 0.45
CA ASN A 46 -6.71 -3.69 -0.16
C ASN A 46 -6.28 -4.05 -1.58
N ASN A 47 -5.78 -5.28 -1.77
CA ASN A 47 -5.27 -5.75 -3.06
C ASN A 47 -6.36 -5.76 -4.15
N GLY A 48 -7.62 -5.97 -3.78
CA GLY A 48 -8.76 -6.00 -4.71
C GLY A 48 -8.87 -7.29 -5.52
N ALA A 49 -8.00 -8.28 -5.26
CA ALA A 49 -8.05 -9.55 -5.96
C ALA A 49 -9.34 -10.30 -5.60
N ARG A 50 -9.99 -10.87 -6.62
CA ARG A 50 -11.28 -11.58 -6.51
C ARG A 50 -12.48 -10.71 -6.16
N GLN A 51 -12.37 -9.39 -6.24
CA GLN A 51 -13.55 -8.53 -6.10
C GLN A 51 -14.51 -8.69 -7.29
N PRO A 52 -15.83 -8.55 -7.10
CA PRO A 52 -16.78 -8.53 -8.21
C PRO A 52 -16.54 -7.33 -9.13
N GLY A 53 -16.22 -7.58 -10.40
CA GLY A 53 -15.95 -6.54 -11.40
C GLY A 53 -14.47 -6.30 -11.64
N PRO A 54 -14.08 -5.10 -12.09
CA PRO A 54 -12.68 -4.81 -12.41
C PRO A 54 -11.80 -4.82 -11.16
N THR A 55 -10.65 -5.48 -11.23
CA THR A 55 -9.70 -5.60 -10.12
C THR A 55 -8.76 -4.40 -10.08
N PHE A 56 -8.58 -3.81 -8.90
CA PHE A 56 -7.64 -2.73 -8.65
C PHE A 56 -7.24 -2.74 -7.18
N SER A 57 -6.05 -2.24 -6.86
CA SER A 57 -5.63 -2.07 -5.48
C SER A 57 -6.01 -0.70 -4.94
N SER A 58 -6.20 -0.62 -3.63
CA SER A 58 -6.49 0.61 -2.90
C SER A 58 -5.84 0.59 -1.53
N VAL A 59 -5.61 1.76 -0.95
CA VAL A 59 -5.30 1.93 0.47
C VAL A 59 -6.52 2.52 1.14
N ILE A 60 -6.95 1.95 2.25
CA ILE A 60 -8.17 2.32 2.96
C ILE A 60 -7.82 2.66 4.40
N GLU A 61 -8.30 3.79 4.87
CA GLU A 61 -8.29 4.17 6.28
C GLU A 61 -9.68 3.98 6.88
N ILE A 62 -9.74 3.31 8.03
CA ILE A 62 -10.98 3.03 8.75
C ILE A 62 -10.89 3.63 10.15
N ASP A 63 -11.79 4.56 10.47
CA ASP A 63 -12.06 4.98 11.84
C ASP A 63 -13.06 4.00 12.47
N PRO A 64 -12.65 3.17 13.44
CA PRO A 64 -13.51 2.16 14.01
C PRO A 64 -14.39 2.67 15.17
N TYR A 65 -14.21 3.93 15.60
CA TYR A 65 -14.72 4.40 16.90
C TYR A 65 -16.11 5.04 16.82
N ASP A 66 -16.94 4.76 17.84
CA ASP A 66 -18.22 5.44 18.06
C ASP A 66 -17.97 6.69 18.90
N GLY A 67 -17.54 7.76 18.23
CA GLY A 67 -17.08 9.00 18.87
C GLY A 67 -15.56 9.02 19.09
N PRO A 68 -15.06 9.72 20.13
CA PRO A 68 -13.62 9.87 20.35
C PRO A 68 -12.92 8.54 20.65
N MET A 69 -11.73 8.34 20.06
CA MET A 69 -10.88 7.16 20.27
C MET A 69 -10.64 6.86 21.76
N GLU A 70 -10.48 7.89 22.59
CA GLU A 70 -10.17 7.77 24.02
C GLU A 70 -11.26 7.06 24.82
N SER A 71 -12.49 7.03 24.30
CA SER A 71 -13.58 6.26 24.88
C SER A 71 -13.39 4.74 24.72
N GLY A 72 -12.62 4.32 23.71
CA GLY A 72 -12.39 2.91 23.38
C GLY A 72 -13.63 2.17 22.89
N ILE A 73 -14.67 2.89 22.46
CA ILE A 73 -15.94 2.30 22.00
C ILE A 73 -15.89 2.14 20.49
N TYR A 74 -16.09 0.92 19.99
CA TYR A 74 -16.17 0.65 18.55
C TYR A 74 -17.61 0.72 18.03
N ILE A 75 -17.78 1.17 16.78
CA ILE A 75 -19.10 1.24 16.14
C ILE A 75 -19.66 -0.17 15.93
N PRO A 76 -20.84 -0.50 16.47
CA PRO A 76 -21.49 -1.77 16.20
C PRO A 76 -21.86 -1.90 14.72
N ALA A 77 -21.65 -3.10 14.14
CA ALA A 77 -21.95 -3.37 12.73
C ALA A 77 -23.41 -3.05 12.34
N ALA A 78 -24.35 -3.12 13.28
CA ALA A 78 -25.75 -2.81 13.08
C ALA A 78 -26.04 -1.32 12.81
N VAL A 79 -25.16 -0.42 13.24
CA VAL A 79 -25.34 1.04 13.13
C VAL A 79 -24.26 1.73 12.29
N ALA A 80 -23.17 1.03 11.97
CA ALA A 80 -22.09 1.52 11.11
C ALA A 80 -22.57 2.16 9.80
N GLY A 81 -23.62 1.60 9.20
CA GLY A 81 -24.26 2.15 8.01
C GLY A 81 -23.34 2.19 6.79
N TYR A 82 -23.91 2.61 5.66
CA TYR A 82 -23.21 2.72 4.39
C TYR A 82 -23.73 3.91 3.61
N ASP A 83 -22.87 4.50 2.79
CA ASP A 83 -23.24 5.50 1.80
C ASP A 83 -22.96 5.00 0.37
N PRO A 84 -23.86 5.24 -0.59
CA PRO A 84 -23.64 4.86 -1.98
C PRO A 84 -22.59 5.77 -2.61
N MET A 85 -21.41 5.22 -2.92
CA MET A 85 -20.31 5.96 -3.54
C MET A 85 -19.92 5.38 -4.90
N PRO A 86 -19.47 6.22 -5.86
CA PRO A 86 -18.81 5.74 -7.06
C PRO A 86 -17.44 5.14 -6.67
N VAL A 87 -17.24 3.85 -6.98
CA VAL A 87 -16.00 3.12 -6.72
C VAL A 87 -15.38 2.68 -8.06
N GLY A 88 -14.05 2.69 -8.14
CA GLY A 88 -13.27 2.32 -9.32
C GLY A 88 -12.89 3.50 -10.24
N GLY A 89 -11.92 3.29 -11.12
CA GLY A 89 -11.37 4.30 -12.03
C GLY A 89 -11.89 4.20 -13.47
N GLY A 90 -12.04 5.35 -14.15
CA GLY A 90 -12.39 5.41 -15.58
C GLY A 90 -13.70 4.68 -15.96
N MET A 91 -13.64 3.82 -16.98
CA MET A 91 -14.80 3.04 -17.47
C MET A 91 -15.31 1.97 -16.48
N SER A 92 -14.60 1.75 -15.36
CA SER A 92 -14.97 0.79 -14.32
C SER A 92 -15.88 1.35 -13.24
N ARG A 93 -16.23 2.65 -13.27
CA ARG A 93 -17.01 3.28 -12.20
C ARG A 93 -18.34 2.56 -11.97
N ARG A 94 -18.58 2.13 -10.73
CA ARG A 94 -19.85 1.56 -10.27
C ARG A 94 -20.25 2.18 -8.95
N THR A 95 -21.55 2.29 -8.70
CA THR A 95 -22.03 2.66 -7.37
C THR A 95 -21.97 1.44 -6.46
N GLN A 96 -21.31 1.57 -5.31
CA GLN A 96 -21.26 0.57 -4.26
C GLN A 96 -21.59 1.22 -2.91
N ASN A 97 -22.20 0.45 -2.01
CA ASN A 97 -22.38 0.87 -0.63
C ASN A 97 -21.05 0.76 0.10
N VAL A 98 -20.50 1.90 0.51
CA VAL A 98 -19.23 2.03 1.24
C VAL A 98 -19.53 2.30 2.71
N SER A 99 -18.92 1.55 3.63
CA SER A 99 -19.06 1.76 5.08
C SER A 99 -18.69 3.20 5.45
N ARG A 100 -19.48 3.83 6.32
CA ARG A 100 -19.20 5.19 6.83
C ARG A 100 -17.93 5.28 7.68
N GLN A 101 -17.42 4.13 8.12
CA GLN A 101 -16.15 4.05 8.84
C GLN A 101 -14.96 4.28 7.92
N VAL A 102 -15.12 4.19 6.58
CA VAL A 102 -14.06 4.53 5.64
C VAL A 102 -13.93 6.06 5.56
N VAL A 103 -12.93 6.60 6.23
CA VAL A 103 -12.70 8.05 6.35
C VAL A 103 -11.72 8.59 5.30
N TRP A 104 -10.90 7.71 4.73
CA TRP A 104 -10.02 8.04 3.61
C TRP A 104 -9.77 6.81 2.74
N SER A 105 -9.57 7.03 1.44
CA SER A 105 -9.13 5.97 0.54
C SER A 105 -8.33 6.53 -0.62
N PHE A 106 -7.36 5.75 -1.10
CA PHE A 106 -6.58 6.05 -2.29
C PHE A 106 -6.63 4.88 -3.27
N HIS A 107 -6.86 5.18 -4.55
CA HIS A 107 -6.76 4.23 -5.64
C HIS A 107 -6.32 4.93 -6.92
N GLY A 108 -5.79 4.17 -7.88
CA GLY A 108 -5.31 4.72 -9.14
C GLY A 108 -6.48 5.23 -9.99
N ILE A 109 -6.24 6.27 -10.80
CA ILE A 109 -7.18 6.70 -11.84
C ILE A 109 -7.36 5.57 -12.87
N SER A 110 -6.25 4.93 -13.25
CA SER A 110 -6.26 3.67 -13.99
C SER A 110 -6.24 2.50 -13.01
N PRO A 111 -7.15 1.52 -13.13
CA PRO A 111 -7.17 0.31 -12.29
C PRO A 111 -5.81 -0.41 -12.21
N ASN A 112 -5.02 -0.34 -13.28
CA ASN A 112 -3.73 -1.03 -13.38
C ASN A 112 -2.54 -0.18 -12.90
N SER A 113 -2.72 1.06 -12.43
CA SER A 113 -1.61 1.96 -12.05
C SER A 113 -0.71 1.40 -10.94
N PHE A 114 -1.28 0.64 -9.99
CA PHE A 114 -0.52 -0.02 -8.92
C PHE A 114 -1.21 -1.31 -8.44
N TYR A 115 -2.00 -1.95 -9.30
CA TYR A 115 -2.68 -3.18 -8.92
C TYR A 115 -1.65 -4.25 -8.52
N SER A 116 -1.74 -4.73 -7.29
CA SER A 116 -0.88 -5.78 -6.75
C SER A 116 -1.78 -6.90 -6.21
N PRO A 117 -1.83 -8.09 -6.84
CA PRO A 117 -2.77 -9.15 -6.46
C PRO A 117 -2.43 -9.87 -5.14
N TYR A 118 -1.22 -9.67 -4.61
CA TYR A 118 -0.72 -10.26 -3.36
C TYR A 118 0.34 -9.34 -2.73
N ILE A 119 0.77 -9.64 -1.50
CA ILE A 119 1.70 -8.84 -0.68
C ILE A 119 1.29 -7.35 -0.67
N SER A 120 2.22 -6.42 -0.44
CA SER A 120 2.00 -4.98 -0.32
C SER A 120 1.77 -4.48 1.10
N GLY A 121 1.85 -3.17 1.25
CA GLY A 121 1.57 -2.48 2.51
C GLY A 121 1.48 -0.98 2.34
N ALA A 122 1.17 -0.30 3.44
CA ALA A 122 1.11 1.15 3.49
C ALA A 122 1.60 1.66 4.85
N GLN A 123 1.98 2.93 4.94
CA GLN A 123 2.35 3.58 6.19
C GLN A 123 1.96 5.06 6.10
N ARG A 124 1.10 5.52 7.01
CA ARG A 124 0.82 6.94 7.19
C ARG A 124 2.02 7.61 7.86
N LEU A 125 2.38 8.81 7.40
CA LEU A 125 3.52 9.58 7.88
C LEU A 125 3.07 10.84 8.64
N PRO A 126 3.94 11.42 9.51
CA PRO A 126 3.63 12.63 10.27
C PRO A 126 3.25 13.86 9.42
N ASN A 127 3.78 13.97 8.20
CA ASN A 127 3.42 15.04 7.26
C ASN A 127 2.02 14.86 6.62
N GLY A 128 1.28 13.81 6.99
CA GLY A 128 -0.03 13.45 6.44
C GLY A 128 0.03 12.58 5.19
N ASN A 129 1.19 12.46 4.54
CA ASN A 129 1.34 11.60 3.37
C ASN A 129 1.23 10.12 3.74
N THR A 130 0.98 9.29 2.74
CA THR A 130 1.00 7.83 2.87
C THR A 130 2.08 7.24 1.97
N LEU A 131 3.03 6.52 2.56
CA LEU A 131 3.96 5.68 1.83
C LEU A 131 3.26 4.36 1.48
N VAL A 132 3.29 3.96 0.22
CA VAL A 132 2.60 2.79 -0.31
C VAL A 132 3.60 1.86 -0.98
N CYS A 133 3.53 0.57 -0.66
CA CYS A 133 4.28 -0.50 -1.32
C CYS A 133 3.33 -1.30 -2.20
N SER A 134 3.35 -1.09 -3.52
CA SER A 134 2.75 -2.00 -4.50
C SER A 134 3.71 -3.17 -4.75
N GLY A 135 3.57 -4.19 -3.90
CA GLY A 135 4.60 -5.19 -3.68
C GLY A 135 4.88 -6.10 -4.87
N ALA A 136 3.87 -6.57 -5.61
CA ALA A 136 4.06 -7.50 -6.72
C ALA A 136 4.87 -6.91 -7.89
N HIS A 137 4.96 -5.58 -7.96
CA HIS A 137 5.69 -4.86 -9.01
C HIS A 137 6.90 -4.09 -8.48
N GLY A 138 7.26 -4.30 -7.20
CA GLY A 138 8.40 -3.63 -6.57
C GLY A 138 8.30 -2.10 -6.60
N HIS A 139 7.09 -1.55 -6.64
CA HIS A 139 6.85 -0.11 -6.76
C HIS A 139 6.50 0.44 -5.38
N ILE A 140 7.32 1.38 -4.90
CA ILE A 140 7.06 2.12 -3.68
C ILE A 140 6.82 3.59 -4.07
N PHE A 141 5.80 4.21 -3.51
CA PHE A 141 5.51 5.61 -3.79
C PHE A 141 4.87 6.30 -2.59
N GLU A 142 4.98 7.63 -2.53
CA GLU A 142 4.39 8.45 -1.48
C GLU A 142 3.27 9.32 -2.07
N VAL A 143 2.11 9.33 -1.42
CA VAL A 143 0.95 10.12 -1.84
C VAL A 143 0.55 11.15 -0.79
N THR A 144 0.12 12.33 -1.25
CA THR A 144 -0.52 13.33 -0.39
C THR A 144 -1.90 12.87 0.09
N PRO A 145 -2.49 13.49 1.13
CA PRO A 145 -3.88 13.26 1.50
C PRO A 145 -4.86 13.44 0.33
N GLU A 146 -4.56 14.35 -0.60
CA GLU A 146 -5.34 14.66 -1.80
C GLU A 146 -5.16 13.62 -2.92
N GLY A 147 -4.15 12.74 -2.81
CA GLY A 147 -3.89 11.66 -3.76
C GLY A 147 -2.83 11.98 -4.83
N ASP A 148 -2.07 13.06 -4.68
CA ASP A 148 -0.96 13.38 -5.57
C ASP A 148 0.27 12.53 -5.22
N VAL A 149 0.89 11.90 -6.22
CA VAL A 149 2.16 11.18 -6.05
C VAL A 149 3.30 12.20 -5.98
N VAL A 150 4.04 12.22 -4.87
CA VAL A 150 5.13 13.18 -4.62
C VAL A 150 6.51 12.56 -4.60
N TRP A 151 6.60 11.23 -4.55
CA TRP A 151 7.84 10.47 -4.63
C TRP A 151 7.55 9.05 -5.11
N GLU A 152 8.49 8.46 -5.85
CA GLU A 152 8.41 7.08 -6.30
C GLU A 152 9.79 6.41 -6.35
N TYR A 153 9.78 5.09 -6.23
CA TYR A 153 10.92 4.21 -6.36
C TYR A 153 10.49 2.85 -6.90
N ILE A 154 11.22 2.37 -7.89
CA ILE A 154 11.05 1.01 -8.43
C ILE A 154 12.26 0.19 -8.00
N ASN A 155 12.02 -0.95 -7.35
CA ASN A 155 13.06 -1.89 -6.98
C ASN A 155 13.74 -2.46 -8.25
N PRO A 156 15.04 -2.22 -8.45
CA PRO A 156 15.76 -2.73 -9.60
C PRO A 156 16.26 -4.17 -9.39
N VAL A 157 16.07 -4.76 -8.20
CA VAL A 157 16.57 -6.10 -7.85
C VAL A 157 15.50 -7.16 -8.13
N GLY A 158 15.79 -8.11 -9.00
CA GLY A 158 14.85 -9.18 -9.37
C GLY A 158 15.50 -10.50 -9.79
N ASP A 159 14.69 -11.54 -9.96
CA ASP A 159 15.11 -12.90 -10.34
C ASP A 159 14.49 -13.26 -11.70
N ARG A 160 15.23 -12.99 -12.79
CA ARG A 160 14.75 -13.18 -14.17
C ARG A 160 15.41 -14.36 -14.88
N LEU A 161 16.34 -15.06 -14.23
CA LEU A 161 17.21 -16.04 -14.89
C LEU A 161 17.36 -17.28 -14.03
N GLU A 162 16.32 -18.09 -13.89
CA GLU A 162 16.39 -19.46 -13.36
C GLU A 162 17.47 -19.66 -12.26
N ASN A 163 17.40 -18.88 -11.17
CA ASN A 163 18.34 -18.81 -10.04
C ASN A 163 19.48 -17.75 -10.09
N ASP A 164 19.44 -16.76 -10.98
CA ASP A 164 20.40 -15.65 -11.01
C ASP A 164 19.72 -14.30 -10.68
N ARG A 165 19.94 -13.84 -9.45
CA ARG A 165 19.42 -12.56 -8.94
C ARG A 165 20.23 -11.41 -9.53
N GLY A 166 19.56 -10.50 -10.23
CA GLY A 166 20.21 -9.40 -10.96
C GLY A 166 19.72 -8.01 -10.58
N ILE A 167 20.46 -7.00 -11.05
CA ILE A 167 20.11 -5.58 -10.96
C ILE A 167 19.80 -5.04 -12.35
N TYR A 168 18.58 -4.54 -12.55
CA TYR A 168 18.08 -4.07 -13.84
C TYR A 168 18.15 -2.55 -13.93
N ARG A 169 18.83 -2.06 -14.97
CA ARG A 169 18.85 -0.63 -15.33
C ARG A 169 17.63 -0.20 -16.14
N THR A 170 17.10 -1.14 -16.92
CA THR A 170 15.93 -0.93 -17.78
C THR A 170 14.93 -2.06 -17.54
N MET A 171 13.72 -1.71 -17.13
CA MET A 171 12.61 -2.65 -16.98
C MET A 171 11.98 -2.86 -18.36
N ALA A 172 12.26 -4.00 -19.01
CA ALA A 172 11.58 -4.40 -20.25
C ALA A 172 10.20 -4.99 -19.92
N ASP A 173 9.30 -5.10 -20.90
CA ASP A 173 7.94 -5.64 -20.71
C ASP A 173 7.94 -7.00 -20.00
N LYS A 174 8.85 -7.90 -20.40
CA LYS A 174 9.01 -9.22 -19.77
C LYS A 174 9.54 -9.14 -18.32
N ALA A 175 10.16 -8.03 -17.90
CA ALA A 175 10.55 -7.82 -16.50
C ALA A 175 9.34 -7.53 -15.60
N GLY A 176 8.23 -7.04 -16.18
CA GLY A 176 6.94 -6.93 -15.49
C GLY A 176 6.29 -8.29 -15.18
N ASP A 177 6.72 -9.35 -15.88
CA ASP A 177 6.24 -10.72 -15.68
C ASP A 177 7.08 -11.50 -14.63
N GLU A 178 8.29 -11.04 -14.32
CA GLU A 178 9.30 -11.79 -13.54
C GLU A 178 9.90 -10.92 -12.40
N PHE A 179 9.26 -11.04 -11.24
CA PHE A 179 9.69 -10.72 -9.86
C PHE A 179 10.82 -9.69 -9.64
N ASN A 180 10.42 -8.48 -9.24
CA ASN A 180 11.18 -7.52 -8.39
C ASN A 180 10.44 -7.24 -7.06
N SER A 181 9.68 -8.23 -6.59
CA SER A 181 8.67 -8.03 -5.55
C SER A 181 9.23 -7.56 -4.21
N ILE A 182 8.53 -6.64 -3.57
CA ILE A 182 8.82 -6.16 -2.21
C ILE A 182 7.65 -6.53 -1.31
N PHE A 183 7.93 -7.22 -0.20
CA PHE A 183 6.87 -7.68 0.70
C PHE A 183 6.13 -6.51 1.37
N LYS A 184 6.88 -5.56 1.94
CA LYS A 184 6.41 -4.35 2.61
C LYS A 184 7.53 -3.30 2.61
N CYS A 185 7.18 -2.01 2.71
CA CYS A 185 8.13 -0.93 2.98
C CYS A 185 7.78 -0.21 4.30
N GLN A 186 8.79 0.41 4.92
CA GLN A 186 8.62 1.35 6.02
C GLN A 186 9.64 2.48 5.89
N ARG A 187 9.22 3.69 6.24
CA ARG A 187 10.09 4.86 6.38
C ARG A 187 10.59 4.95 7.81
N TYR A 188 11.89 5.16 7.95
CA TYR A 188 12.55 5.44 9.21
C TYR A 188 13.19 6.83 9.13
N ALA A 189 13.10 7.60 10.21
CA ALA A 189 13.77 8.89 10.28
C ALA A 189 15.30 8.72 10.37
N PRO A 190 16.08 9.75 10.00
CA PRO A 190 17.54 9.70 10.07
C PRO A 190 18.11 9.42 11.47
N ASP A 191 17.37 9.80 12.51
CA ASP A 191 17.70 9.60 13.92
C ASP A 191 17.11 8.30 14.50
N TYR A 192 16.48 7.45 13.67
CA TYR A 192 16.01 6.14 14.11
C TYR A 192 17.13 5.38 14.83
N PRO A 193 16.93 4.88 16.07
CA PRO A 193 18.01 4.28 16.85
C PRO A 193 18.73 3.12 16.15
N GLY A 194 18.04 2.40 15.25
CA GLY A 194 18.63 1.32 14.43
C GLY A 194 19.68 1.80 13.41
N LEU A 195 19.73 3.10 13.10
CA LEU A 195 20.72 3.72 12.22
C LEU A 195 21.90 4.33 12.98
N ASN A 196 21.90 4.31 14.32
CA ASN A 196 22.96 4.93 15.10
C ASN A 196 24.33 4.30 14.79
N GLY A 197 25.33 5.15 14.52
CA GLY A 197 26.68 4.74 14.15
C GLY A 197 26.81 4.10 12.76
N LYS A 198 25.77 4.16 11.91
CA LYS A 198 25.85 3.72 10.50
C LYS A 198 26.29 4.89 9.61
N ASP A 199 27.12 4.59 8.61
CA ASP A 199 27.42 5.55 7.55
C ASP A 199 26.26 5.56 6.54
N LEU A 200 25.54 6.68 6.50
CA LEU A 200 24.41 6.91 5.60
C LEU A 200 24.78 7.81 4.42
N THR A 201 26.08 8.03 4.16
CA THR A 201 26.54 8.82 3.02
C THR A 201 25.99 8.22 1.73
N PRO A 202 25.19 8.96 0.93
CA PRO A 202 24.64 8.44 -0.31
C PRO A 202 25.75 7.99 -1.26
N ARG A 203 25.61 6.80 -1.84
CA ARG A 203 26.63 6.17 -2.70
C ARG A 203 26.23 6.06 -4.17
N GLY A 204 25.23 6.83 -4.59
CA GLY A 204 24.56 6.68 -5.87
C GLY A 204 23.38 5.71 -5.81
N THR A 205 22.86 5.35 -6.97
CA THR A 205 21.75 4.39 -7.08
C THR A 205 22.24 2.94 -6.95
N ILE A 206 21.34 2.02 -6.63
CA ILE A 206 21.64 0.57 -6.67
C ILE A 206 22.13 0.14 -8.07
N THR A 207 21.60 0.75 -9.13
CA THR A 207 21.98 0.44 -10.52
C THR A 207 23.36 0.97 -10.93
N GLU A 208 23.88 1.98 -10.24
CA GLU A 208 25.24 2.51 -10.41
C GLU A 208 26.26 1.69 -9.62
N TYR A 209 25.90 1.28 -8.41
CA TYR A 209 26.83 0.66 -7.47
C TYR A 209 27.14 -0.82 -7.80
N PHE A 210 26.22 -1.52 -8.47
CA PHE A 210 26.41 -2.90 -8.90
C PHE A 210 26.52 -2.96 -10.43
N SER A 211 27.76 -2.95 -10.93
CA SER A 211 28.08 -2.86 -12.36
C SER A 211 28.13 -4.20 -13.10
N GLU A 212 27.99 -5.34 -12.41
CA GLU A 212 27.75 -6.65 -13.05
C GLU A 212 26.29 -6.76 -13.53
N ALA A 213 25.79 -5.70 -14.17
CA ALA A 213 24.50 -5.73 -14.84
C ALA A 213 24.60 -6.76 -15.97
N VAL A 214 23.77 -7.79 -15.90
CA VAL A 214 23.63 -8.74 -17.00
C VAL A 214 23.06 -7.97 -18.19
N GLU A 215 23.90 -7.67 -19.19
CA GLU A 215 23.42 -7.20 -20.48
C GLU A 215 22.52 -8.30 -21.06
N LEU A 216 21.25 -7.97 -21.27
CA LEU A 216 20.33 -8.85 -21.98
C LEU A 216 20.90 -9.09 -23.37
N LYS A 217 21.28 -10.34 -23.67
CA LYS A 217 21.41 -10.76 -25.06
C LYS A 217 20.03 -10.61 -25.72
N PRO A 218 19.97 -10.05 -26.94
CA PRO A 218 18.73 -9.83 -27.67
C PRO A 218 17.94 -11.12 -27.89
#